data_AF-A0A0S6UY39-F1
#
_entry.id   AF-A0A0S6UY39-F1
#
_cell.length_a   1.000
_cell.length_b   1.000
_cell.length_c   1.000
_cell.angle_alpha   90.00
_cell.angle_beta   90.00
_cell.angle_gamma   90.00
#
_symmetry.space_group_name_H-M   'P 1'
#
loop_
_entity.id
_entity.type
_entity.pdbx_description
1 polymer ?
#
loop_
_entity_poly.entity_id
_entity_poly.type
_entity_poly.pdbx_seq_one_letter_code
_entity_poly.pdbx_strand_id
1 'polypeptide(L)' 'MDLKAGDVVMLKSGGQPLTVAEVKDNEVLCLWMGMEGELFRQTLPLAVLVQVEEDDEDDEDEDDDEE' A
#
# COMPACT_ATOMS: atom_id res chain seq x y z
N MET A 1 10.83 -5.65 -5.15
CA MET A 1 9.73 -4.67 -5.22
C MET A 1 10.34 -3.33 -4.90
N ASP A 2 10.33 -2.44 -5.88
CA ASP A 2 10.73 -1.05 -5.71
C ASP A 2 9.48 -0.27 -5.34
N LEU A 3 9.37 0.15 -4.08
CA LEU A 3 8.24 0.96 -3.62
C LEU A 3 8.30 2.36 -4.23
N LYS A 4 7.15 2.94 -4.52
CA LYS A 4 7.00 4.34 -4.93
C LYS A 4 5.94 5.06 -4.09
N ALA A 5 5.98 6.39 -4.14
CA ALA A 5 4.95 7.21 -3.53
C ALA A 5 3.56 6.84 -4.09
N GLY A 6 2.59 6.68 -3.20
CA GLY A 6 1.23 6.24 -3.49
C GLY A 6 0.98 4.75 -3.24
N ASP A 7 2.02 3.90 -3.21
CA ASP A 7 1.83 2.48 -2.93
C ASP A 7 1.24 2.26 -1.52
N VAL A 8 0.38 1.25 -1.40
CA VAL A 8 -0.13 0.77 -0.11
C VAL A 8 0.79 -0.34 0.40
N VAL A 9 1.20 -0.23 1.65
CA VAL A 9 2.09 -1.18 2.32
C VAL A 9 1.54 -1.56 3.69
N MET A 10 2.03 -2.67 4.22
CA MET A 10 1.78 -3.10 5.60
C MET A 10 3.09 -3.51 6.25
N LEU A 11 3.15 -3.45 7.58
CA LEU A 11 4.23 -4.13 8.31
C LEU A 11 4.15 -5.63 8.05
N LYS A 12 5.30 -6.30 7.90
CA LYS A 12 5.37 -7.76 7.75
C LYS A 12 4.80 -8.53 8.94
N SER A 13 4.69 -7.89 10.10
CA SER A 13 4.00 -8.42 11.28
C SER A 13 2.46 -8.33 11.21
N GLY A 14 1.91 -7.78 10.13
CA GLY A 14 0.51 -7.37 10.01
C GLY A 14 0.25 -5.98 10.59
N GLY A 15 -1.01 -5.54 10.55
CA GLY A 15 -1.45 -4.26 11.11
C GLY A 15 -2.41 -3.52 10.17
N GLN A 16 -2.47 -2.20 10.33
CA GLN A 16 -3.21 -1.35 9.40
C GLN A 16 -2.38 -1.05 8.14
N PRO A 17 -3.03 -0.87 6.98
CA PRO A 17 -2.35 -0.41 5.77
C PRO A 17 -1.83 1.02 5.96
N LEU A 18 -0.69 1.29 5.32
CA LEU A 18 -0.01 2.58 5.32
C LEU A 18 0.21 3.01 3.86
N THR A 19 0.20 4.30 3.60
CA THR A 19 0.51 4.87 2.29
C THR A 19 1.96 5.33 2.24
N VAL A 20 2.70 4.94 1.22
CA VAL A 20 4.06 5.42 0.97
C VAL A 20 4.00 6.88 0.50
N ALA A 21 4.61 7.78 1.27
CA ALA A 21 4.74 9.20 0.91
C ALA A 21 6.06 9.51 0.20
N GLU A 22 7.15 8.86 0.62
CA GLU A 22 8.49 9.04 0.06
C GLU A 22 9.32 7.77 0.29
N VAL A 23 10.19 7.44 -0.67
CA VAL A 23 11.19 6.38 -0.53
C VAL A 23 12.56 7.00 -0.69
N LYS A 24 13.45 6.77 0.29
CA LYS A 24 14.82 7.25 0.27
C LYS A 24 15.75 6.16 0.80
N ASP A 25 16.61 5.65 -0.09
CA ASP A 25 17.51 4.54 0.19
C ASP A 25 16.76 3.31 0.77
N ASN A 26 16.98 3.01 2.06
CA ASN A 26 16.34 1.90 2.77
C ASN A 26 15.27 2.37 3.77
N GLU A 27 14.86 3.63 3.69
CA GLU A 27 13.85 4.24 4.55
C GLU A 27 12.63 4.66 3.73
N VAL A 28 11.45 4.45 4.29
CA VAL A 28 10.17 4.74 3.66
C VAL A 28 9.35 5.60 4.62
N LEU A 29 9.02 6.82 4.19
CA LEU A 29 8.07 7.66 4.93
C LEU A 29 6.65 7.17 4.64
N CYS A 30 5.96 6.70 5.66
CA CYS A 30 4.61 6.18 5.59
C CYS A 30 3.61 7.14 6.26
N LEU A 31 2.40 7.20 5.73
CA LEU A 31 1.25 7.93 6.26
C LEU A 31 0.10 6.98 6.55
N TRP A 32 -0.67 7.24 7.61
CA TRP A 32 -1.92 6.52 7.88
C TRP A 32 -2.84 7.35 8.78
N MET A 33 -4.13 6.99 8.77
CA MET A 33 -5.13 7.60 9.64
C MET A 33 -5.25 6.78 10.93
N GLY A 34 -5.15 7.45 12.07
CA GLY A 34 -5.47 6.88 13.37
C GLY A 34 -6.96 6.59 13.52
N MET A 35 -7.30 5.82 14.55
CA MET A 35 -8.70 5.43 14.80
C MET A 35 -9.60 6.63 15.14
N GLU A 36 -9.04 7.72 15.66
CA GLU A 36 -9.77 8.95 15.99
C GLU A 36 -9.67 10.01 14.87
N GLY A 37 -9.11 9.63 13.70
CA GLY A 37 -9.03 10.49 12.51
C GLY A 37 -7.78 11.37 12.45
N GLU A 38 -6.78 11.14 13.28
CA GLU A 38 -5.51 11.87 13.21
C GLU A 38 -4.63 11.34 12.09
N LEU A 39 -3.97 12.23 11.35
CA LEU A 39 -2.99 11.83 10.35
C LEU A 39 -1.62 11.60 11.00
N PHE A 40 -1.18 10.35 10.99
CA PHE A 40 0.15 9.94 11.44
C PHE A 40 1.13 9.87 10.28
N ARG A 41 2.41 10.08 10.62
CA ARG A 41 3.54 9.98 9.70
C ARG A 41 4.71 9.31 10.41
N GLN A 42 5.34 8.33 9.77
CA GLN A 42 6.52 7.67 10.35
C GLN A 42 7.44 7.13 9.27
N THR A 43 8.74 7.35 9.46
CA THR A 43 9.79 6.72 8.67
C THR A 43 10.02 5.31 9.18
N LEU A 44 9.86 4.32 8.31
CA LEU A 44 10.00 2.90 8.60
C LEU A 44 11.07 2.29 7.68
N PRO A 45 11.84 1.29 8.15
CA PRO A 45 12.78 0.58 7.29
C PRO A 45 12.06 -0.19 6.19
N LEU A 46 12.54 -0.11 4.94
CA LEU A 46 12.01 -0.89 3.82
C LEU A 46 11.93 -2.40 4.15
N ALA A 47 12.89 -2.90 4.93
CA ALA A 47 12.98 -4.30 5.32
C ALA A 47 11.77 -4.82 6.13
N VAL A 48 11.01 -3.95 6.79
CA VAL A 48 9.84 -4.34 7.59
C VAL A 48 8.51 -4.21 6.86
N LEU A 49 8.51 -3.70 5.63
CA LEU A 49 7.31 -3.44 4.85
C LEU A 49 7.08 -4.54 3.80
N VAL A 50 5.81 -4.79 3.51
CA VAL A 50 5.34 -5.59 2.37
C VAL A 50 4.31 -4.75 1.60
N GLN A 51 4.40 -4.74 0.28
CA GLN A 51 3.41 -4.09 -0.57
C GLN A 51 2.10 -4.88 -0.51
N VAL A 52 1.00 -4.17 -0.37
CA VAL A 52 -0.35 -4.73 -0.45
C VAL A 52 -0.85 -4.43 -1.85
N GLU A 53 -1.14 -5.47 -2.62
CA GLU A 53 -1.84 -5.31 -3.90
C GLU A 53 -3.30 -4.98 -3.58
N GLU A 54 -3.84 -3.96 -4.22
CA GLU A 54 -5.29 -3.81 -4.29
C GLU A 54 -5.73 -4.94 -5.24
N ASP A 55 -6.47 -5.91 -4.73
CA ASP A 55 -7.19 -6.87 -5.57
C ASP A 55 -8.20 -6.06 -6.38
N ASP A 56 -7.78 -5.55 -7.54
CA ASP A 56 -8.68 -5.16 -8.62
C ASP A 56 -9.38 -6.44 -9.11
N GLU A 57 -10.37 -6.93 -8.37
CA GLU A 57 -11.35 -7.93 -8.84
C GLU A 57 -12.29 -7.30 -9.89
N ASP A 58 -11.73 -6.68 -10.93
CA ASP A 58 -12.44 -6.11 -12.09
C ASP A 58 -11.88 -6.73 -13.39
N ASP A 59 -11.84 -8.06 -13.43
CA ASP A 59 -11.57 -8.84 -14.66
C ASP A 59 -12.57 -10.03 -14.71
N GLU A 60 -13.87 -9.73 -14.68
CA GLU A 60 -14.89 -10.61 -15.24
C GLU A 60 -14.94 -10.39 -16.77
N ASP A 61 -13.94 -10.94 -17.46
CA ASP A 61 -14.05 -11.34 -18.87
C ASP A 61 -15.01 -12.55 -18.96
N GLU A 62 -16.29 -12.36 -19.32
CA GLU A 62 -17.13 -13.41 -19.93
C GLU A 62 -18.00 -12.82 -21.08
N ASP A 63 -17.50 -13.10 -22.30
CA ASP A 63 -18.17 -13.52 -23.54
C ASP A 63 -19.15 -12.61 -24.33
N ASP A 64 -18.61 -12.16 -25.48
CA ASP A 64 -19.10 -12.31 -26.86
C ASP A 64 -20.45 -13.06 -27.07
N ASP A 65 -21.43 -12.44 -27.75
CA ASP A 65 -22.13 -13.07 -28.88
C ASP A 65 -23.09 -12.08 -29.60
N GLU A 66 -23.02 -12.13 -30.93
CA GLU A 66 -23.73 -11.31 -31.92
C GLU A 66 -25.22 -11.71 -32.06
N GLU A 67 -26.19 -10.79 -31.88
CA GLU A 67 -27.40 -10.58 -32.75
C GLU A 67 -28.22 -9.33 -32.39
#